data_AF-A0A293NGQ4-F1
#
_entry.id   AF-A0A293NGQ4-F1
#
_cell.length_a   1.000
_cell.length_b   1.000
_cell.length_c   1.000
_cell.angle_alpha   90.00
_cell.angle_beta   90.00
_cell.angle_gamma   90.00
#
_symmetry.space_group_name_H-M   'P 1'
#
loop_
_entity.id
_entity.type
_entity.pdbx_description
1 polymer ?
#
loop_
_entity_poly.entity_id
_entity_poly.type
_entity_poly.pdbx_seq_one_letter_code
_entity_poly.pdbx_strand_id
1 'polypeptide(L)'
;MLACDPCEILRRLPIIMIEDVTLIQGTSTIIWLMMACKEHKLTERDYVFIMEFVVSLCNTDEVFPDWHDEEPEDHTHKDIASMEHPHLSELLALRIRCEYGGMRCDMRMLKRALTYYKENQRLVHIESCYISPESLHLTLDYTGKTFLLEAIDFHPYPHITKEIYNHTKVKQKTIKELIWYIESSLNLRRPLGYNRAKELQECDEWAKISPALEAARRNIIDRLVS
;
A
#
# COMPACT_ATOMS: atom_id res chain seq x y z
N MET A 1 12.18 6.45 0.88
CA MET A 1 11.89 5.46 -0.18
C MET A 1 11.80 6.09 -1.57
N LEU A 2 11.03 7.16 -1.83
CA LEU A 2 10.90 7.75 -3.19
C LEU A 2 12.24 8.18 -3.80
N ALA A 3 13.15 8.69 -2.97
CA ALA A 3 14.48 9.09 -3.41
C ALA A 3 15.53 7.96 -3.32
N CYS A 4 15.20 6.79 -2.74
CA CYS A 4 16.16 5.68 -2.53
C CYS A 4 15.91 4.51 -3.48
N ASP A 5 14.65 4.10 -3.60
CA ASP A 5 14.19 3.05 -4.52
C ASP A 5 12.76 3.37 -4.98
N PRO A 6 12.63 4.18 -6.05
CA PRO A 6 11.32 4.57 -6.56
C PRO A 6 10.54 3.38 -7.15
N CYS A 7 11.23 2.36 -7.67
CA CYS A 7 10.59 1.21 -8.27
C CYS A 7 9.79 0.40 -7.22
N GLU A 8 10.32 0.24 -6.01
CA GLU A 8 9.59 -0.47 -4.94
C GLU A 8 8.28 0.23 -4.55
N ILE A 9 8.28 1.57 -4.48
CA ILE A 9 7.04 2.32 -4.20
C ILE A 9 6.06 2.21 -5.35
N LEU A 10 6.51 2.40 -6.59
CA LEU A 10 5.65 2.32 -7.77
C LEU A 10 5.03 0.93 -7.93
N ARG A 11 5.70 -0.14 -7.45
CA ARG A 11 5.14 -1.49 -7.40
C ARG A 11 4.08 -1.68 -6.31
N ARG A 12 4.20 -0.97 -5.19
CA ARG A 12 3.32 -1.05 -4.00
C ARG A 12 2.09 -0.16 -4.11
N LEU A 13 2.21 1.02 -4.71
CA LEU A 13 1.10 1.99 -4.80
C LEU A 13 -0.18 1.41 -5.41
N PRO A 14 -0.14 0.66 -6.54
CA PRO A 14 -1.36 0.06 -7.08
C PRO A 14 -2.00 -0.98 -6.15
N ILE A 15 -1.19 -1.65 -5.31
CA ILE A 15 -1.67 -2.63 -4.35
C ILE A 15 -2.37 -1.92 -3.20
N ILE A 16 -1.69 -0.95 -2.57
CA ILE A 16 -2.23 -0.13 -1.48
C ILE A 16 -3.53 0.55 -1.90
N MET A 17 -3.57 1.11 -3.12
CA MET A 17 -4.76 1.75 -3.66
C MET A 17 -5.97 0.80 -3.67
N ILE A 18 -5.82 -0.41 -4.20
CA ILE A 18 -6.94 -1.37 -4.29
C ILE A 18 -7.25 -2.00 -2.93
N GLU A 19 -6.25 -2.26 -2.09
CA GLU A 19 -6.43 -2.87 -0.77
C GLU A 19 -7.19 -1.94 0.19
N ASP A 20 -6.72 -0.69 0.27
CA ASP A 20 -7.10 0.24 1.33
C ASP A 20 -8.03 1.36 0.89
N VAL A 21 -8.16 1.59 -0.41
CA VAL A 21 -8.95 2.68 -1.00
C VAL A 21 -9.75 2.08 -2.16
N THR A 22 -9.89 2.79 -3.28
CA THR A 22 -10.59 2.38 -4.49
C THR A 22 -9.70 2.67 -5.70
N LEU A 23 -10.07 2.20 -6.89
CA LEU A 23 -9.40 2.60 -8.12
C LEU A 23 -9.54 4.11 -8.35
N ILE A 24 -8.40 4.79 -8.45
CA ILE A 24 -8.31 6.25 -8.63
C ILE A 24 -7.71 6.57 -10.00
N GLN A 25 -8.18 7.65 -10.61
CA GLN A 25 -7.63 8.18 -11.86
C GLN A 25 -6.14 8.52 -11.72
N GLY A 26 -5.34 8.20 -12.74
CA GLY A 26 -3.88 8.37 -12.72
C GLY A 26 -3.13 7.09 -12.35
N THR A 27 -3.84 6.00 -12.03
CA THR A 27 -3.27 4.66 -11.85
C THR A 27 -2.45 4.22 -13.06
N SER A 28 -2.92 4.56 -14.26
CA SER A 28 -2.26 4.30 -15.54
C SER A 28 -0.90 4.95 -15.64
N THR A 29 -0.76 6.18 -15.16
CA THR A 29 0.53 6.87 -15.07
C THR A 29 1.42 6.21 -14.02
N ILE A 30 0.91 5.86 -12.83
CA ILE A 30 1.70 5.14 -11.80
C ILE A 30 2.26 3.81 -12.36
N ILE A 31 1.42 3.03 -13.05
CA ILE A 31 1.83 1.74 -13.62
C ILE A 31 2.77 1.93 -14.81
N TRP A 32 2.60 2.98 -15.60
CA TRP A 32 3.56 3.33 -16.65
C TRP A 32 4.92 3.70 -16.06
N LEU A 33 4.97 4.58 -15.06
CA LEU A 33 6.18 4.92 -14.33
C LEU A 33 6.82 3.69 -13.69
N MET A 34 6.03 2.77 -13.13
CA MET A 34 6.51 1.50 -12.57
C MET A 34 7.24 0.65 -13.62
N MET A 35 6.72 0.58 -14.85
CA MET A 35 7.37 -0.16 -15.93
C MET A 35 8.63 0.55 -16.43
N ALA A 36 8.58 1.89 -16.53
CA ALA A 36 9.66 2.70 -17.05
C ALA A 36 10.79 2.92 -16.04
N CYS A 37 10.56 2.79 -14.72
CA CYS A 37 11.48 3.26 -13.67
C CYS A 37 12.90 2.68 -13.73
N LYS A 38 13.10 1.54 -14.41
CA LYS A 38 14.43 0.94 -14.60
C LYS A 38 15.27 1.64 -15.65
N GLU A 39 14.63 2.26 -16.64
CA GLU A 39 15.27 2.90 -17.79
C GLU A 39 15.05 4.41 -17.82
N HIS A 40 14.00 4.88 -17.13
CA HIS A 40 13.64 6.28 -16.98
C HIS A 40 14.01 6.78 -15.60
N LYS A 41 14.85 7.81 -15.54
CA LYS A 41 15.11 8.54 -14.29
C LYS A 41 13.93 9.46 -14.01
N LEU A 42 13.26 9.23 -12.89
CA LEU A 42 12.14 10.08 -12.46
C LEU A 42 12.56 11.55 -12.39
N THR A 43 11.71 12.39 -12.98
CA THR A 43 11.82 13.84 -12.96
C THR A 43 11.09 14.42 -11.75
N GLU A 44 11.32 15.69 -11.46
CA GLU A 44 10.57 16.41 -10.41
C GLU A 44 9.07 16.35 -10.63
N ARG A 45 8.61 16.44 -11.89
CA ARG A 45 7.18 16.31 -12.23
C ARG A 45 6.63 14.92 -11.93
N ASP A 46 7.42 13.87 -12.18
CA ASP A 46 7.01 12.51 -11.85
C ASP A 46 6.84 12.36 -10.33
N TYR A 47 7.74 12.96 -9.54
CA TYR A 47 7.61 12.97 -8.09
C TYR A 47 6.40 13.75 -7.60
N VAL A 48 6.13 14.94 -8.16
CA VAL A 48 4.93 15.73 -7.84
C VAL A 48 3.68 14.89 -8.11
N PHE A 49 3.60 14.27 -9.28
CA PHE A 49 2.46 13.42 -9.64
C PHE A 49 2.28 12.24 -8.67
N ILE A 50 3.36 11.55 -8.29
CA ILE A 50 3.29 10.45 -7.33
C ILE A 50 2.79 10.96 -5.96
N MET A 51 3.22 12.15 -5.53
CA MET A 51 2.77 12.75 -4.28
C MET A 51 1.30 13.17 -4.35
N GLU A 52 0.86 13.78 -5.45
CA GLU A 52 -0.55 14.11 -5.69
C GLU A 52 -1.41 12.85 -5.65
N PHE A 53 -0.95 11.78 -6.30
CA PHE A 53 -1.62 10.48 -6.27
C PHE A 53 -1.76 9.95 -4.84
N VAL A 54 -0.69 9.97 -4.04
CA VAL A 54 -0.72 9.55 -2.62
C VAL A 54 -1.68 10.42 -1.80
N VAL A 55 -1.68 11.74 -1.99
CA VAL A 55 -2.62 12.63 -1.29
C VAL A 55 -4.06 12.32 -1.70
N SER A 56 -4.32 12.04 -2.97
CA SER A 56 -5.63 11.57 -3.43
C SER A 56 -6.04 10.27 -2.74
N LEU A 57 -5.14 9.29 -2.58
CA LEU A 57 -5.42 8.07 -1.81
C LEU A 57 -5.81 8.38 -0.35
N CYS A 58 -5.14 9.34 0.27
CA CYS A 58 -5.42 9.73 1.66
C CYS A 58 -6.77 10.44 1.82
N ASN A 59 -7.19 11.23 0.83
CA ASN A 59 -8.43 12.03 0.89
C ASN A 59 -9.67 11.31 0.35
N THR A 60 -9.50 10.15 -0.28
CA THR A 60 -10.62 9.33 -0.78
C THR A 60 -11.14 8.46 0.36
N ASP A 61 -12.45 8.43 0.60
CA ASP A 61 -13.07 7.62 1.67
C ASP A 61 -13.63 6.28 1.14
N GLU A 62 -13.80 6.18 -0.17
CA GLU A 62 -14.28 5.01 -0.87
C GLU A 62 -13.30 3.84 -0.77
N VAL A 63 -13.86 2.64 -0.60
CA VAL A 63 -13.09 1.39 -0.55
C VAL A 63 -13.55 0.40 -1.61
N PHE A 64 -12.60 -0.30 -2.20
CA PHE A 64 -12.83 -1.42 -3.08
C PHE A 64 -13.56 -2.51 -2.28
N PRO A 65 -14.75 -2.89 -2.74
CA PRO A 65 -15.49 -3.97 -2.14
C PRO A 65 -14.86 -5.34 -2.52
N ASP A 66 -13.85 -5.82 -1.77
CA ASP A 66 -13.27 -7.17 -1.95
C ASP A 66 -14.13 -8.26 -1.28
N TRP A 67 -15.33 -8.53 -1.81
CA TRP A 67 -16.33 -9.42 -1.16
C TRP A 67 -16.43 -10.83 -1.76
N HIS A 68 -15.63 -11.18 -2.77
CA HIS A 68 -15.82 -12.44 -3.47
C HIS A 68 -14.78 -13.48 -3.06
N ASP A 69 -15.22 -14.58 -2.45
CA ASP A 69 -14.38 -15.77 -2.25
C ASP A 69 -14.08 -16.50 -3.57
N GLU A 70 -14.81 -16.15 -4.63
CA GLU A 70 -14.65 -16.73 -5.97
C GLU A 70 -13.29 -16.36 -6.59
N GLU A 71 -12.79 -17.26 -7.43
CA GLU A 71 -11.61 -17.00 -8.24
C GLU A 71 -11.98 -15.97 -9.31
N PRO A 72 -11.20 -14.88 -9.45
CA PRO A 72 -11.53 -13.84 -10.40
C PRO A 72 -11.46 -14.34 -11.85
N GLU A 73 -12.35 -13.80 -12.68
CA GLU A 73 -12.24 -13.97 -14.13
C GLU A 73 -10.90 -13.46 -14.66
N ASP A 74 -10.33 -14.21 -15.60
CA ASP A 74 -9.09 -13.86 -16.26
C ASP A 74 -9.39 -13.12 -17.57
N HIS A 75 -9.59 -11.80 -17.47
CA HIS A 75 -9.83 -10.95 -18.65
C HIS A 75 -8.55 -10.83 -19.48
N THR A 76 -8.61 -11.05 -20.79
CA THR A 76 -7.47 -10.81 -21.69
C THR A 76 -7.32 -9.32 -21.99
N HIS A 77 -6.16 -8.92 -22.52
CA HIS A 77 -5.97 -7.54 -22.99
C HIS A 77 -7.03 -7.13 -24.03
N LYS A 78 -7.40 -8.03 -24.95
CA LYS A 78 -8.38 -7.75 -26.00
C LYS A 78 -9.79 -7.53 -25.44
N ASP A 79 -10.15 -8.28 -24.40
CA ASP A 79 -11.46 -8.16 -23.74
C ASP A 79 -11.64 -6.77 -23.12
N ILE A 80 -10.57 -6.23 -22.53
CA ILE A 80 -10.58 -4.88 -21.95
C ILE A 80 -10.43 -3.84 -23.06
N ALA A 81 -9.45 -3.96 -23.96
CA ALA A 81 -9.15 -2.93 -24.97
C ALA A 81 -10.30 -2.67 -25.96
N SER A 82 -11.22 -3.62 -26.14
CA SER A 82 -12.37 -3.47 -27.05
C SER A 82 -13.61 -2.88 -26.38
N MET A 83 -13.61 -2.66 -25.07
CA MET A 83 -14.77 -2.14 -24.35
C MET A 83 -14.88 -0.62 -24.49
N GLU A 84 -16.11 -0.11 -24.50
CA GLU A 84 -16.37 1.31 -24.32
C GLU A 84 -16.46 1.62 -22.83
N HIS A 85 -15.41 2.25 -22.29
CA HIS A 85 -15.31 2.59 -20.87
C HIS A 85 -14.63 3.95 -20.67
N PRO A 86 -15.21 4.87 -19.88
CA PRO A 86 -14.64 6.21 -19.67
C PRO A 86 -13.25 6.18 -19.03
N HIS A 87 -12.97 5.16 -18.21
CA HIS A 87 -11.68 4.96 -17.54
C HIS A 87 -10.89 3.77 -18.10
N LEU A 88 -11.01 3.52 -19.41
CA LEU A 88 -10.37 2.38 -20.09
C LEU A 88 -8.86 2.27 -19.79
N SER A 89 -8.16 3.41 -19.76
CA SER A 89 -6.73 3.47 -19.43
C SER A 89 -6.40 2.89 -18.06
N GLU A 90 -7.26 3.11 -17.06
CA GLU A 90 -7.05 2.61 -15.69
C GLU A 90 -7.26 1.10 -15.61
N LEU A 91 -8.28 0.57 -16.30
CA LEU A 91 -8.54 -0.86 -16.39
C LEU A 91 -7.41 -1.59 -17.12
N LEU A 92 -6.94 -1.04 -18.25
CA LEU A 92 -5.79 -1.58 -18.98
C LEU A 92 -4.53 -1.54 -18.12
N ALA A 93 -4.35 -0.50 -17.32
CA ALA A 93 -3.22 -0.41 -16.40
C ALA A 93 -3.28 -1.49 -15.32
N LEU A 94 -4.42 -1.69 -14.65
CA LEU A 94 -4.61 -2.80 -13.71
C LEU A 94 -4.28 -4.16 -14.36
N ARG A 95 -4.76 -4.37 -15.60
CA ARG A 95 -4.47 -5.58 -16.36
C ARG A 95 -2.97 -5.77 -16.60
N ILE A 96 -2.26 -4.71 -16.98
CA ILE A 96 -0.80 -4.72 -17.16
C ILE A 96 -0.11 -5.03 -15.83
N ARG A 97 -0.56 -4.43 -14.73
CA ARG A 97 -0.01 -4.69 -13.40
C ARG A 97 -0.17 -6.14 -12.98
N CYS A 98 -1.29 -6.79 -13.33
CA CYS A 98 -1.49 -8.22 -13.12
C CYS A 98 -0.45 -9.08 -13.87
N GLU A 99 -0.12 -8.76 -15.13
CA GLU A 99 0.90 -9.49 -15.90
C GLU A 99 2.32 -9.22 -15.40
N TYR A 100 2.59 -8.01 -14.91
CA TYR A 100 3.90 -7.66 -14.38
C TYR A 100 4.31 -8.54 -13.18
N GLY A 101 3.32 -9.14 -12.50
CA GLY A 101 3.54 -10.13 -11.45
C GLY A 101 3.76 -9.55 -10.06
N GLY A 102 3.82 -10.41 -9.05
CA GLY A 102 3.87 -10.02 -7.64
C GLY A 102 3.44 -11.17 -6.74
N MET A 103 3.04 -10.86 -5.50
CA MET A 103 2.48 -11.90 -4.63
C MET A 103 1.15 -12.39 -5.21
N ARG A 104 0.90 -13.70 -5.08
CA ARG A 104 -0.31 -14.33 -5.66
C ARG A 104 -1.59 -13.70 -5.12
N CYS A 105 -1.63 -13.35 -3.83
CA CYS A 105 -2.76 -12.65 -3.21
C CYS A 105 -3.03 -11.30 -3.87
N ASP A 106 -1.98 -10.48 -4.06
CA ASP A 106 -2.08 -9.16 -4.68
C ASP A 106 -2.63 -9.26 -6.10
N MET A 107 -2.10 -10.19 -6.91
CA MET A 107 -2.55 -10.35 -8.29
C MET A 107 -3.99 -10.82 -8.36
N ARG A 108 -4.42 -11.68 -7.43
CA ARG A 108 -5.82 -12.10 -7.32
C ARG A 108 -6.73 -10.92 -6.97
N MET A 109 -6.33 -10.09 -6.00
CA MET A 109 -7.07 -8.88 -5.61
C MET A 109 -7.19 -7.90 -6.78
N LEU A 110 -6.11 -7.64 -7.52
CA LEU A 110 -6.15 -6.77 -8.69
C LEU A 110 -7.04 -7.31 -9.82
N LYS A 111 -7.05 -8.63 -10.06
CA LYS A 111 -7.97 -9.25 -11.03
C LYS A 111 -9.43 -9.09 -10.61
N ARG A 112 -9.74 -9.23 -9.32
CA ARG A 112 -11.09 -8.95 -8.78
C ARG A 112 -11.48 -7.49 -8.96
N ALA A 113 -10.58 -6.58 -8.65
CA ALA A 113 -10.79 -5.15 -8.89
C ALA A 113 -11.06 -4.87 -10.37
N LEU A 114 -10.29 -5.47 -11.28
CA LEU A 114 -10.51 -5.34 -12.73
C LEU A 114 -11.93 -5.76 -13.13
N THR A 115 -12.40 -6.94 -12.70
CA THR A 115 -13.78 -7.40 -12.95
C THR A 115 -14.80 -6.42 -12.38
N TYR A 116 -14.60 -5.99 -11.13
CA TYR A 116 -15.51 -5.09 -10.45
C TYR A 116 -15.65 -3.74 -11.17
N TYR A 117 -14.55 -3.06 -11.50
CA TYR A 117 -14.61 -1.74 -12.13
C TYR A 117 -15.02 -1.81 -13.60
N LYS A 118 -14.80 -2.93 -14.28
CA LYS A 118 -15.33 -3.19 -15.63
C LYS A 118 -16.86 -3.07 -15.64
N GLU A 119 -17.52 -3.56 -14.59
CA GLU A 119 -18.98 -3.57 -14.46
C GLU A 119 -19.53 -2.30 -13.78
N ASN A 120 -18.70 -1.60 -12.99
CA ASN A 120 -19.12 -0.47 -12.16
C ASN A 120 -18.40 0.83 -12.53
N GLN A 121 -18.62 1.29 -13.76
CA GLN A 121 -17.85 2.37 -14.39
C GLN A 121 -17.81 3.71 -13.63
N ARG A 122 -18.85 4.00 -12.82
CA ARG A 122 -18.98 5.25 -12.06
C ARG A 122 -18.20 5.27 -10.74
N LEU A 123 -17.58 4.15 -10.37
CA LEU A 123 -16.93 3.98 -9.08
C LEU A 123 -15.40 4.12 -9.16
N VAL A 124 -14.88 4.50 -10.33
CA VAL A 124 -13.51 5.00 -10.44
C VAL A 124 -13.48 6.41 -9.87
N HIS A 125 -12.71 6.60 -8.82
CA HIS A 125 -12.65 7.88 -8.13
C HIS A 125 -11.81 8.88 -8.92
N ILE A 126 -12.35 10.09 -9.04
CA ILE A 126 -11.71 11.21 -9.73
C ILE A 126 -11.44 12.26 -8.67
N GLU A 127 -10.21 12.28 -8.16
CA GLU A 127 -9.75 13.31 -7.24
C GLU A 127 -8.75 14.21 -7.96
N SER A 128 -8.95 15.52 -7.88
CA SER A 128 -7.94 16.50 -8.30
C SER A 128 -7.27 17.07 -7.06
N CYS A 129 -6.10 16.54 -6.72
CA CYS A 129 -5.19 17.23 -5.82
C CYS A 129 -4.12 17.94 -6.65
N TYR A 130 -3.79 19.19 -6.31
CA TYR A 130 -2.72 19.94 -6.94
C TYR A 130 -1.64 20.25 -5.91
N ILE A 131 -0.42 19.76 -6.15
CA ILE A 131 0.78 20.09 -5.39
C ILE A 131 1.67 20.90 -6.33
N SER A 132 1.96 22.15 -5.94
CA SER A 132 2.88 22.99 -6.72
C SER A 132 4.29 22.35 -6.71
N PRO A 133 4.98 22.22 -7.86
CA PRO A 133 6.34 21.68 -7.91
C PRO A 133 7.31 22.42 -6.99
N GLU A 134 7.15 23.74 -6.87
CA GLU A 134 7.96 24.60 -6.02
C GLU A 134 7.83 24.29 -4.52
N SER A 135 6.76 23.60 -4.12
CA SER A 135 6.54 23.15 -2.74
C SER A 135 7.20 21.80 -2.43
N LEU A 136 7.72 21.11 -3.45
CA LEU A 136 8.26 19.76 -3.30
C LEU A 136 9.75 19.79 -2.93
N HIS A 137 10.04 19.86 -1.62
CA HIS A 137 11.39 19.61 -1.11
C HIS A 137 11.57 18.14 -0.72
N LEU A 138 12.02 17.31 -1.67
CA LEU A 138 12.42 15.91 -1.42
C LEU A 138 13.79 15.80 -0.74
N THR A 139 14.04 16.58 0.30
CA THR A 139 15.19 16.36 1.19
C THR A 139 14.79 15.35 2.25
N LEU A 140 15.40 14.16 2.20
CA LEU A 140 15.28 13.18 3.27
C LEU A 140 16.04 13.69 4.49
N ASP A 141 15.30 14.26 5.44
CA ASP A 141 15.85 14.60 6.74
C ASP A 141 15.85 13.34 7.62
N TYR A 142 17.04 12.77 7.78
CA TYR A 142 17.27 11.62 8.66
C TYR A 142 17.51 12.02 10.12
N THR A 143 17.47 13.32 10.48
CA THR A 143 17.80 13.80 11.85
C THR A 143 16.75 13.47 12.92
N GLY A 144 15.92 12.45 12.70
CA GLY A 144 15.16 11.75 13.75
C GLY A 144 13.72 12.21 13.99
N LYS A 145 13.15 13.11 13.17
CA LYS A 145 11.80 13.68 13.41
C LYS A 145 10.71 13.23 12.44
N THR A 146 11.00 12.33 11.50
CA THR A 146 10.17 12.13 10.30
C THR A 146 9.88 10.67 9.98
N PHE A 147 10.19 9.74 10.89
CA PHE A 147 9.82 8.34 10.73
C PHE A 147 8.53 8.04 11.48
N LEU A 148 7.52 7.58 10.75
CA LEU A 148 6.36 6.93 11.34
C LEU A 148 6.81 5.57 11.87
N LEU A 149 6.76 5.39 13.19
CA LEU A 149 7.22 4.16 13.85
C LEU A 149 6.41 2.95 13.35
N GLU A 150 5.13 3.17 13.10
CA GLU A 150 4.16 2.20 12.61
C GLU A 150 4.54 1.68 11.21
N ALA A 151 5.25 2.47 10.40
CA ALA A 151 5.77 2.04 9.11
C ALA A 151 6.93 1.03 9.22
N ILE A 152 7.51 0.87 10.41
CA ILE A 152 8.51 -0.15 10.71
C ILE A 152 7.78 -1.39 11.27
N ASP A 153 7.39 -2.28 10.36
CA ASP A 153 6.75 -3.55 10.70
C ASP A 153 7.50 -4.76 10.10
N PHE A 154 6.88 -5.95 10.17
CA PHE A 154 7.50 -7.18 9.69
C PHE A 154 7.48 -7.35 8.16
N HIS A 155 6.81 -6.47 7.39
CA HIS A 155 6.81 -6.50 5.93
C HIS A 155 8.10 -5.93 5.33
N PRO A 156 8.54 -4.69 5.65
CA PRO A 156 9.82 -4.16 5.22
C PRO A 156 10.98 -4.68 6.09
N TYR A 157 10.74 -5.09 7.34
CA TYR A 157 11.79 -5.61 8.23
C TYR A 157 11.36 -6.91 8.95
N PRO A 158 11.35 -8.07 8.26
CA PRO A 158 10.92 -9.36 8.82
C PRO A 158 11.69 -9.81 10.07
N HIS A 159 12.90 -9.28 10.29
CA HIS A 159 13.73 -9.59 11.45
C HIS A 159 13.16 -9.03 12.76
N ILE A 160 12.26 -8.04 12.72
CA ILE A 160 11.64 -7.45 13.92
C ILE A 160 10.94 -8.51 14.78
N THR A 161 10.33 -9.52 14.15
CA THR A 161 9.62 -10.58 14.90
C THR A 161 10.57 -11.46 15.66
N LYS A 162 11.80 -11.66 15.15
CA LYS A 162 12.86 -12.39 15.85
C LYS A 162 13.40 -11.56 17.02
N GLU A 163 13.59 -10.26 16.84
CA GLU A 163 14.03 -9.36 17.91
C GLU A 163 13.01 -9.35 19.06
N ILE A 164 11.72 -9.19 18.75
CA ILE A 164 10.63 -9.23 19.74
C ILE A 164 10.58 -10.61 20.42
N TYR A 165 10.65 -11.70 19.66
CA TYR A 165 10.68 -13.07 20.23
C TYR A 165 11.81 -13.25 21.24
N ASN A 166 13.00 -12.72 20.96
CA ASN A 166 14.14 -12.87 21.87
C ASN A 166 13.87 -12.23 23.23
N HIS A 167 13.08 -11.15 23.29
CA HIS A 167 12.72 -10.44 24.51
C HIS A 167 11.49 -11.03 25.21
N THR A 168 10.43 -11.37 24.46
CA THR A 168 9.13 -11.74 25.03
C THR A 168 8.90 -13.25 25.13
N LYS A 169 9.66 -14.04 24.35
CA LYS A 169 9.46 -15.48 24.11
C LYS A 169 8.10 -15.85 23.49
N VAL A 170 7.30 -14.88 23.05
CA VAL A 170 6.03 -15.12 22.34
C VAL A 170 6.32 -15.60 20.93
N LYS A 171 5.67 -16.68 20.48
CA LYS A 171 5.91 -17.30 19.16
C LYS A 171 5.85 -16.25 18.04
N GLN A 172 6.80 -16.29 17.11
CA GLN A 172 6.86 -15.31 16.00
C GLN A 172 5.59 -15.26 15.14
N LYS A 173 4.89 -16.39 14.98
CA LYS A 173 3.59 -16.41 14.30
C LYS A 173 2.57 -15.50 15.00
N THR A 174 2.44 -15.64 16.31
CA THR A 174 1.57 -14.80 17.16
C THR A 174 1.99 -13.34 17.14
N ILE A 175 3.31 -13.06 17.15
CA ILE A 175 3.83 -11.68 17.01
C ILE A 175 3.36 -11.06 15.68
N LYS A 176 3.52 -11.77 14.57
CA LYS A 176 3.07 -11.30 13.24
C LYS A 176 1.56 -11.07 13.21
N GLU A 177 0.79 -12.03 13.72
CA GLU A 177 -0.67 -11.93 13.75
C GLU A 177 -1.15 -10.73 14.57
N LEU A 178 -0.58 -10.50 15.75
CA LEU A 178 -0.98 -9.37 16.60
C LEU A 178 -0.55 -8.02 16.01
N ILE A 179 0.68 -7.89 15.49
CA ILE A 179 1.11 -6.67 14.78
C ILE A 179 0.17 -6.39 13.60
N TRP A 180 -0.15 -7.42 12.81
CA TRP A 180 -1.05 -7.29 11.67
C TRP A 180 -2.42 -6.77 12.08
N TYR A 181 -3.11 -7.49 12.98
CA TYR A 181 -4.50 -7.16 13.31
C TYR A 181 -4.65 -5.89 14.17
N ILE A 182 -3.62 -5.51 14.93
CA ILE A 182 -3.69 -4.37 15.86
C ILE A 182 -3.19 -3.08 15.23
N GLU A 183 -2.18 -3.14 14.35
CA GLU A 183 -1.57 -1.96 13.75
C GLU A 183 -1.64 -1.95 12.22
N SER A 184 -1.12 -2.98 11.55
CA SER A 184 -0.92 -2.93 10.09
C SER A 184 -2.22 -3.00 9.27
N SER A 185 -3.23 -3.74 9.74
CA SER A 185 -4.49 -3.95 8.98
C SER A 185 -5.56 -2.90 9.30
N LEU A 186 -5.21 -1.84 10.03
CA LEU A 186 -6.15 -0.80 10.42
C LEU A 186 -6.43 0.11 9.22
N ASN A 187 -7.66 0.04 8.74
CA ASN A 187 -8.19 0.95 7.75
C ASN A 187 -9.45 1.62 8.31
N LEU A 188 -9.40 2.93 8.53
CA LEU A 188 -10.50 3.70 9.12
C LEU A 188 -11.78 3.66 8.28
N ARG A 189 -11.66 3.37 6.98
CA ARG A 189 -12.77 3.18 6.05
C ARG A 189 -13.46 1.81 6.22
N ARG A 190 -12.87 0.88 6.99
CA ARG A 190 -13.39 -0.46 7.28
C ARG A 190 -13.59 -0.67 8.80
N PRO A 191 -14.76 -0.29 9.36
CA PRO A 191 -15.00 -0.26 10.81
C PRO A 191 -14.79 -1.59 11.54
N LEU A 192 -15.02 -2.73 10.87
CA LEU A 192 -14.91 -4.06 11.48
C LEU A 192 -13.49 -4.37 11.97
N GLY A 193 -12.46 -3.92 11.25
CA GLY A 193 -11.07 -4.14 11.64
C GLY A 193 -10.72 -3.47 12.97
N TYR A 194 -11.28 -2.28 13.20
CA TYR A 194 -11.00 -1.48 14.38
C TYR A 194 -11.52 -2.11 15.68
N ASN A 195 -12.72 -2.69 15.67
CA ASN A 195 -13.27 -3.36 16.84
C ASN A 195 -12.45 -4.59 17.23
N ARG A 196 -12.05 -5.39 16.22
CA ARG A 196 -11.18 -6.55 16.45
C ARG A 196 -9.80 -6.15 16.98
N ALA A 197 -9.24 -5.06 16.48
CA ALA A 197 -7.97 -4.53 16.97
C ALA A 197 -8.04 -4.15 18.46
N LYS A 198 -9.12 -3.47 18.88
CA LYS A 198 -9.36 -3.13 20.28
C LYS A 198 -9.43 -4.35 21.18
N GLU A 199 -10.18 -5.38 20.77
CA GLU A 199 -10.28 -6.63 21.53
C GLU A 199 -8.90 -7.30 21.68
N LEU A 200 -8.09 -7.31 20.62
CA LEU A 200 -6.75 -7.90 20.65
C LEU A 200 -5.74 -7.07 21.44
N GLN A 201 -5.93 -5.76 21.57
CA GLN A 201 -5.06 -4.90 22.39
C GLN A 201 -5.13 -5.24 23.88
N GLU A 202 -6.23 -5.85 24.33
CA GLU A 202 -6.42 -6.23 25.73
C GLU A 202 -5.79 -7.59 26.08
N CYS A 203 -5.20 -8.31 25.11
CA CYS A 203 -4.65 -9.64 25.37
C CYS A 203 -3.26 -9.60 26.05
N ASP A 204 -2.98 -10.60 26.88
CA ASP A 204 -1.74 -10.72 27.65
C ASP A 204 -0.49 -10.79 26.76
N GLU A 205 -0.60 -11.42 25.59
CA GLU A 205 0.49 -11.47 24.62
C GLU A 205 0.81 -10.08 24.06
N TRP A 206 -0.19 -9.27 23.75
CA TRP A 206 0.02 -7.93 23.23
C TRP A 206 0.66 -7.01 24.27
N ALA A 207 0.25 -7.11 25.53
CA ALA A 207 0.87 -6.38 26.63
C ALA A 207 2.39 -6.65 26.75
N LYS A 208 2.86 -7.83 26.34
CA LYS A 208 4.29 -8.17 26.26
C LYS A 208 4.93 -7.70 24.97
N ILE A 209 4.21 -7.78 23.84
CA ILE A 209 4.73 -7.46 22.50
C ILE A 209 4.88 -5.95 22.31
N SER A 210 3.87 -5.15 22.65
CA SER A 210 3.83 -3.71 22.34
C SER A 210 5.07 -2.95 22.84
N PRO A 211 5.52 -3.10 24.11
CA PRO A 211 6.74 -2.42 24.56
C PRO A 211 8.01 -2.89 23.84
N ALA A 212 8.09 -4.18 23.51
CA ALA A 212 9.24 -4.76 22.80
C ALA A 212 9.27 -4.33 21.32
N LEU A 213 8.10 -4.18 20.70
CA LEU A 213 7.95 -3.66 19.34
C LEU A 213 8.41 -2.20 19.28
N GLU A 214 7.93 -1.36 20.21
CA GLU A 214 8.35 0.05 20.33
C GLU A 214 9.86 0.19 20.51
N ALA A 215 10.46 -0.62 21.38
CA ALA A 215 11.91 -0.62 21.58
C ALA A 215 12.66 -1.05 20.32
N ALA A 216 12.19 -2.08 19.61
CA ALA A 216 12.80 -2.55 18.37
C ALA A 216 12.75 -1.47 17.27
N ARG A 217 11.62 -0.79 17.12
CA ARG A 217 11.45 0.31 16.14
C ARG A 217 12.42 1.46 16.39
N ARG A 218 12.57 1.89 17.65
CA ARG A 218 13.53 2.94 18.03
C ARG A 218 14.96 2.52 17.74
N ASN A 219 15.34 1.30 18.12
CA ASN A 219 16.68 0.76 17.83
C ASN A 219 17.00 0.73 16.33
N ILE A 220 16.00 0.45 15.48
CA ILE A 220 16.17 0.47 14.02
C ILE A 220 16.43 1.90 13.54
N ILE A 221 15.66 2.88 14.02
CA ILE A 221 15.88 4.29 13.69
C ILE A 221 17.27 4.75 14.13
N ASP A 222 17.67 4.44 15.36
CA ASP A 222 18.97 4.86 15.89
C ASP A 222 20.12 4.36 15.01
N ARG A 223 20.02 3.13 14.47
CA ARG A 223 21.00 2.57 13.52
C ARG A 223 20.99 3.22 12.14
N LEU A 224 19.86 3.81 11.72
CA LEU A 224 19.73 4.50 10.43
C LEU A 224 20.27 5.93 10.49
N VAL A 225 20.29 6.53 11.68
CA VAL A 225 20.72 7.92 11.92
C VAL A 225 22.18 8.02 12.39
N SER A 226 22.74 6.92 12.93
CA SER A 226 24.16 6.79 13.32
C SER A 226 25.09 6.58 12.13
#